data_AF-A0A553RML6-F1
#
_entry.id   AF-A0A553RML6-F1
#
_cell.length_a   1.000
_cell.length_b   1.000
_cell.length_c   1.000
_cell.angle_alpha   90.00
_cell.angle_beta   90.00
_cell.angle_gamma   90.00
#
_symmetry.space_group_name_H-M   'P 1'
#
loop_
_entity.id
_entity.type
_entity.pdbx_description
1 polymer ?
#
loop_
_entity_poly.entity_id
_entity_poly.type
_entity_poly.pdbx_seq_one_letter_code
_entity_poly.pdbx_strand_id
1 'polypeptide(L)'
;MATTSIPPPPAPPPPAPPPLPPPPPPLPPPPPSNSGLTRVDSGRTQRLRKLNWERIPKERIEGRKSVWSCSLEDCDLSIDLNSLDELFGRKEGNVSEQTHALRRSLIRCRSPQEMNLDKVTLLDSKRSMNIGIFLRQLKIAASELVEDVKRGDGERYGAEKLVELCKLLPDKEEEARLQNFPGDRSALPEPDLFILLLVEIPSFRMRLDVMILRQEFDPAVTSLCTAARCLREAAR
;
A
#
# COMPACT_ATOMS: atom_id res chain seq x y z
N MET A 1 -69.73 4.67 -59.20
CA MET A 1 -68.91 5.36 -58.18
C MET A 1 -69.67 5.35 -56.87
N ALA A 2 -69.19 4.61 -55.86
CA ALA A 2 -69.50 4.80 -54.45
C ALA A 2 -68.52 3.94 -53.62
N THR A 3 -67.51 4.60 -53.07
CA THR A 3 -66.52 4.08 -52.12
C THR A 3 -66.88 4.55 -50.73
N THR A 4 -66.97 3.67 -49.73
CA THR A 4 -66.88 4.00 -48.27
C THR A 4 -67.06 2.71 -47.48
N SER A 5 -66.42 2.41 -46.36
CA SER A 5 -65.24 2.89 -45.63
C SER A 5 -65.20 1.95 -44.40
N ILE A 6 -64.12 1.20 -44.19
CA ILE A 6 -63.98 0.25 -43.06
C ILE A 6 -63.42 1.02 -41.85
N PRO A 7 -63.97 0.86 -40.62
CA PRO A 7 -63.48 1.57 -39.45
C PRO A 7 -62.11 1.04 -38.99
N PRO A 8 -61.27 1.89 -38.35
CA PRO A 8 -59.96 1.47 -37.87
C PRO A 8 -60.06 0.57 -36.63
N PRO A 9 -59.09 -0.35 -36.42
CA PRO A 9 -59.08 -1.24 -35.28
C PRO A 9 -58.73 -0.50 -33.97
N PRO A 10 -59.18 -1.00 -32.81
CA PRO A 10 -58.88 -0.42 -31.51
C PRO A 10 -57.40 -0.56 -31.13
N ALA A 11 -56.88 0.43 -30.42
CA ALA A 11 -55.49 0.47 -29.96
C ALA A 11 -55.21 -0.59 -28.87
N PRO A 12 -53.99 -1.16 -28.82
CA PRO A 12 -53.62 -2.12 -27.79
C PRO A 12 -53.46 -1.45 -26.41
N PRO A 13 -53.72 -2.18 -25.31
CA PRO A 13 -53.55 -1.66 -23.97
C PRO A 13 -52.07 -1.42 -23.63
N PRO A 14 -51.77 -0.48 -22.70
CA PRO A 14 -50.40 -0.19 -22.29
C PRO A 14 -49.78 -1.38 -21.54
N PRO A 15 -48.45 -1.56 -21.62
CA PRO A 15 -47.74 -2.63 -20.91
C PRO A 15 -47.79 -2.43 -19.39
N ALA A 16 -47.93 -3.54 -18.66
CA ALA A 16 -47.94 -3.54 -17.20
C ALA A 16 -46.56 -3.12 -16.63
N PRO A 17 -46.51 -2.42 -15.48
CA PRO A 17 -45.25 -2.07 -14.84
C PRO A 17 -44.50 -3.33 -14.35
N PRO A 18 -43.16 -3.30 -14.32
CA PRO A 18 -42.36 -4.43 -13.85
C PRO A 18 -42.60 -4.69 -12.35
N PRO A 19 -42.49 -5.96 -11.89
CA PRO A 19 -42.66 -6.30 -10.48
C PRO A 19 -41.57 -5.66 -9.62
N LEU A 20 -41.95 -5.20 -8.44
CA LEU A 20 -41.03 -4.66 -7.43
C LEU A 20 -40.07 -5.77 -6.96
N PRO A 21 -38.79 -5.43 -6.71
CA PRO A 21 -37.82 -6.39 -6.16
C PRO A 21 -38.25 -6.85 -4.76
N PRO A 22 -37.95 -8.11 -4.39
CA PRO A 22 -38.28 -8.64 -3.08
C PRO A 22 -37.51 -7.89 -1.98
N PRO A 23 -38.09 -7.77 -0.77
CA PRO A 23 -37.41 -7.15 0.36
C PRO A 23 -36.14 -7.94 0.72
N PRO A 24 -35.07 -7.24 1.18
CA PRO A 24 -33.85 -7.91 1.61
C PRO A 24 -34.13 -8.84 2.81
N PRO A 25 -33.43 -9.98 2.91
CA PRO A 25 -33.56 -10.89 4.03
C PRO A 25 -33.19 -10.19 5.36
N PRO A 26 -33.83 -10.57 6.48
CA PRO A 26 -33.51 -10.01 7.79
C PRO A 26 -32.05 -10.30 8.14
N LEU A 27 -31.37 -9.29 8.70
CA LEU A 27 -30.01 -9.44 9.19
C LEU A 27 -29.97 -10.51 10.30
N PRO A 28 -28.92 -11.36 10.33
CA PRO A 28 -28.75 -12.32 11.40
C PRO A 28 -28.61 -11.60 12.75
N PRO A 29 -29.12 -12.20 13.85
CA PRO A 29 -29.04 -11.59 15.17
C PRO A 29 -27.57 -11.38 15.59
N PRO A 30 -27.27 -10.31 16.33
CA PRO A 30 -25.93 -10.09 16.85
C PRO A 30 -25.53 -11.26 17.76
N PRO A 31 -24.26 -11.68 17.73
CA PRO A 31 -23.78 -12.74 18.60
C PRO A 31 -23.95 -12.35 20.07
N PRO A 32 -24.20 -13.30 20.98
CA PRO A 32 -24.40 -13.01 22.38
C PRO A 32 -23.17 -12.31 22.95
N SER A 33 -23.41 -11.18 23.62
CA SER A 33 -22.41 -10.51 24.43
C SER A 33 -21.91 -11.49 25.48
N ASN A 34 -20.69 -12.00 25.31
CA ASN A 34 -19.96 -12.66 26.39
C ASN A 34 -19.65 -11.61 27.45
N SER A 35 -20.60 -11.40 28.36
CA SER A 35 -20.36 -10.91 29.71
C SER A 35 -19.47 -11.93 30.40
N GLY A 36 -18.16 -11.71 30.35
CA GLY A 36 -17.19 -12.67 30.84
C GLY A 36 -15.76 -12.16 30.81
N LEU A 37 -15.55 -10.91 31.20
CA LEU A 37 -14.38 -10.48 31.96
C LEU A 37 -14.71 -9.10 32.49
N THR A 38 -14.57 -8.92 33.80
CA THR A 38 -14.63 -7.63 34.47
C THR A 38 -13.76 -6.66 33.69
N ARG A 39 -14.40 -5.72 32.97
CA ARG A 39 -13.75 -4.49 32.55
C ARG A 39 -13.41 -3.81 33.87
N VAL A 40 -12.18 -4.01 34.32
CA VAL A 40 -11.52 -3.03 35.17
C VAL A 40 -11.46 -1.79 34.30
N ASP A 41 -12.51 -0.98 34.43
CA ASP A 41 -12.54 0.40 33.98
C ASP A 41 -11.61 1.16 34.92
N SER A 42 -10.31 0.83 34.88
CA SER A 42 -9.29 1.73 35.39
C SER A 42 -9.33 2.91 34.46
N GLY A 43 -9.71 4.07 34.99
CA GLY A 43 -9.81 5.35 34.30
C GLY A 43 -8.47 5.78 33.71
N ARG A 44 -8.04 5.10 32.65
CA ARG A 44 -6.83 5.41 31.89
C ARG A 44 -7.18 6.58 30.97
N THR A 45 -6.59 7.72 31.27
CA THR A 45 -6.82 8.97 30.55
C THR A 45 -6.08 9.03 29.22
N GLN A 46 -5.15 8.11 28.94
CA GLN A 46 -4.33 8.10 27.72
C GLN A 46 -4.40 6.74 26.99
N ARG A 47 -4.63 6.78 25.67
CA ARG A 47 -4.55 5.61 24.78
C ARG A 47 -3.08 5.27 24.53
N LEU A 48 -2.64 4.03 24.72
CA LEU A 48 -1.24 3.65 24.40
C LEU A 48 -1.05 3.43 22.90
N ARG A 49 0.21 3.46 22.48
CA ARG A 49 0.63 2.94 21.18
C ARG A 49 0.30 1.44 21.07
N LYS A 50 -0.17 1.02 19.90
CA LYS A 50 -0.48 -0.38 19.62
C LYS A 50 0.80 -1.20 19.55
N LEU A 51 0.87 -2.30 20.30
CA LEU A 51 1.89 -3.33 20.13
C LEU A 51 1.49 -4.22 18.94
N ASN A 52 2.37 -4.35 17.96
CA ASN A 52 2.13 -5.17 16.76
C ASN A 52 2.56 -6.63 17.01
N TRP A 53 1.81 -7.32 17.87
CA TRP A 53 2.04 -8.72 18.18
C TRP A 53 0.96 -9.59 17.54
N GLU A 54 1.35 -10.80 17.14
CA GLU A 54 0.41 -11.84 16.70
C GLU A 54 0.02 -12.72 17.88
N ARG A 55 -1.29 -12.89 18.08
CA ARG A 55 -1.79 -13.73 19.15
C ARG A 55 -1.69 -15.20 18.74
N ILE A 56 -1.04 -16.00 19.60
CA ILE A 56 -1.02 -17.45 19.43
C ILE A 56 -2.41 -18.01 19.83
N PRO A 57 -3.12 -18.75 18.96
CA PRO A 57 -4.39 -19.38 19.29
C PRO A 57 -4.25 -20.37 20.46
N LYS A 58 -5.24 -20.44 21.34
CA LYS A 58 -5.20 -21.27 22.56
C LYS A 58 -5.05 -22.75 22.23
N GLU A 59 -5.67 -23.19 21.14
CA GLU A 59 -5.64 -24.55 20.62
C GLU A 59 -4.23 -25.01 20.25
N ARG A 60 -3.30 -24.07 20.01
CA ARG A 60 -1.89 -24.38 19.73
C ARG A 60 -1.03 -24.54 21.00
N ILE A 61 -1.54 -24.14 22.15
CA ILE A 61 -0.81 -24.11 23.43
C ILE A 61 -1.34 -25.20 24.38
N GLU A 62 -2.66 -25.38 24.44
CA GLU A 62 -3.31 -26.35 25.32
C GLU A 62 -2.82 -27.79 25.03
N GLY A 63 -2.42 -28.50 26.09
CA GLY A 63 -1.92 -29.88 26.01
C GLY A 63 -0.48 -30.05 25.48
N ARG A 64 0.22 -28.97 25.15
CA ARG A 64 1.64 -29.01 24.70
C ARG A 64 2.54 -28.35 25.73
N LYS A 65 3.77 -28.88 25.86
CA LYS A 65 4.83 -28.23 26.65
C LYS A 65 5.30 -26.98 25.92
N SER A 66 4.73 -25.84 26.30
CA SER A 66 5.04 -24.51 25.77
C SER A 66 5.46 -23.60 26.92
N VAL A 67 6.29 -22.60 26.63
CA VAL A 67 6.63 -21.55 27.60
C VAL A 67 5.39 -20.78 28.08
N TRP A 68 4.32 -20.79 27.28
CA TRP A 68 3.02 -20.21 27.60
C TRP A 68 2.09 -21.13 28.43
N SER A 69 2.48 -22.40 28.62
CA SER A 69 1.74 -23.39 29.41
C SER A 69 2.26 -23.50 30.85
N CYS A 70 3.34 -22.79 31.20
CA CYS A 70 3.79 -22.68 32.59
C CYS A 70 2.91 -21.66 33.33
N SER A 71 2.24 -22.11 34.40
CA SER A 71 1.59 -21.22 35.35
C SER A 71 2.63 -20.25 35.94
N LEU A 72 2.52 -18.97 35.58
CA LEU A 72 3.17 -17.87 36.31
C LEU A 72 2.36 -17.60 37.58
N GLU A 73 2.33 -18.56 38.50
CA GLU A 73 1.62 -18.42 39.78
C GLU A 73 2.38 -17.53 40.78
N ASP A 74 3.66 -17.21 40.53
CA ASP A 74 4.53 -16.45 41.45
C ASP A 74 5.09 -15.13 40.89
N CYS A 75 4.57 -14.62 39.77
CA CYS A 75 4.98 -13.33 39.26
C CYS A 75 4.03 -12.23 39.71
N ASP A 76 4.22 -11.73 40.94
CA ASP A 76 3.69 -10.43 41.37
C ASP A 76 4.43 -9.30 40.62
N LEU A 77 4.14 -9.20 39.32
CA LEU A 77 4.63 -8.14 38.46
C LEU A 77 3.70 -6.94 38.62
N SER A 78 3.96 -6.14 39.64
CA SER A 78 3.36 -4.81 39.75
C SER A 78 3.90 -3.92 38.63
N ILE A 79 3.13 -3.81 37.54
CA ILE A 79 3.46 -2.94 36.41
C ILE A 79 3.08 -1.51 36.79
N ASP A 80 4.06 -0.60 36.75
CA ASP A 80 3.79 0.84 36.90
C ASP A 80 3.07 1.38 35.65
N LEU A 81 1.75 1.52 35.78
CA LEU A 81 0.88 2.01 34.72
C LEU A 81 1.12 3.50 34.40
N ASN A 82 1.63 4.29 35.35
CA ASN A 82 1.89 5.71 35.13
C ASN A 82 3.10 5.90 34.22
N SER A 83 4.18 5.18 34.49
CA SER A 83 5.36 5.15 33.62
C SER A 83 5.02 4.62 32.21
N LEU A 84 4.16 3.60 32.13
CA LEU A 84 3.69 3.07 30.87
C LEU A 84 2.88 4.10 30.06
N ASP A 85 2.02 4.87 30.71
CA ASP A 85 1.24 5.94 30.09
C ASP A 85 2.13 7.14 29.69
N GLU A 86 3.19 7.45 30.45
CA GLU A 86 4.14 8.51 30.09
C GLU A 86 5.00 8.15 28.86
N LEU A 87 5.56 6.94 28.85
CA LEU A 87 6.49 6.49 27.81
C LEU A 87 5.77 6.06 26.52
N PHE A 88 4.64 5.36 26.65
CA PHE A 88 3.94 4.73 25.54
C PHE A 88 2.54 5.31 25.29
N GLY A 89 2.11 6.29 26.09
CA GLY A 89 0.91 7.07 25.83
C GLY A 89 0.98 7.75 24.47
N ARG A 90 -0.10 7.61 23.71
CA ARG A 90 -0.35 8.45 22.56
C ARG A 90 -0.66 9.83 23.11
N LYS A 91 0.32 10.74 23.04
CA LYS A 91 0.06 12.17 23.22
C LYS A 91 -1.01 12.57 22.21
N GLU A 92 -2.26 12.63 22.62
CA GLU A 92 -3.32 13.31 21.88
C GLU A 92 -3.10 14.81 22.03
N GLY A 93 -1.94 15.30 21.56
CA GLY A 93 -1.76 16.72 21.32
C GLY A 93 -2.69 17.05 20.17
N ASN A 94 -3.88 17.60 20.48
CA ASN A 94 -4.87 18.15 19.56
C ASN A 94 -4.60 17.78 18.10
N VAL A 95 -4.77 16.51 17.74
CA VAL A 95 -4.43 16.06 16.37
C VAL A 95 -5.44 16.63 15.38
N SER A 96 -6.56 17.18 15.85
CA SER A 96 -7.47 18.00 15.06
C SER A 96 -6.89 19.37 14.71
N GLU A 97 -6.21 20.08 15.63
CA GLU A 97 -5.69 21.42 15.35
C GLU A 97 -4.21 21.44 14.95
N GLN A 98 -3.39 20.49 15.42
CA GLN A 98 -1.95 20.47 15.16
C GLN A 98 -1.61 19.80 13.82
N THR A 99 -2.47 18.92 13.28
CA THR A 99 -2.38 18.54 11.87
C THR A 99 -2.79 19.70 10.96
N HIS A 100 -3.76 20.53 11.37
CA HIS A 100 -4.09 21.78 10.69
C HIS A 100 -3.00 22.84 10.84
N ALA A 101 -2.32 22.95 11.99
CA ALA A 101 -1.28 23.94 12.25
C ALA A 101 0.09 23.55 11.67
N LEU A 102 0.44 22.26 11.64
CA LEU A 102 1.64 21.77 10.94
C LEU A 102 1.43 21.72 9.44
N ARG A 103 0.21 21.43 8.95
CA ARG A 103 -0.17 21.74 7.57
C ARG A 103 -0.02 23.24 7.33
N ARG A 104 -0.58 24.12 8.17
CA ARG A 104 -0.52 25.58 8.00
C ARG A 104 0.89 26.16 8.14
N SER A 105 1.78 25.54 8.92
CA SER A 105 3.18 25.95 9.11
C SER A 105 4.07 25.51 7.94
N LEU A 106 3.91 24.28 7.44
CA LEU A 106 4.57 23.84 6.20
C LEU A 106 4.01 24.53 4.95
N ILE A 107 2.75 24.94 5.00
CA ILE A 107 2.09 25.79 4.00
C ILE A 107 2.63 27.23 4.07
N ARG A 108 2.99 27.76 5.25
CA ARG A 108 3.48 29.14 5.38
C ARG A 108 4.87 29.38 4.81
N CYS A 109 5.61 28.31 4.49
CA CYS A 109 6.89 28.38 3.79
C CYS A 109 6.76 28.19 2.27
N ARG A 110 5.54 28.04 1.74
CA ARG A 110 5.28 28.04 0.30
C ARG A 110 4.34 29.20 -0.03
N SER A 111 4.65 29.90 -1.12
CA SER A 111 3.90 31.07 -1.56
C SER A 111 2.39 30.76 -1.66
N PRO A 112 1.48 31.72 -1.39
CA PRO A 112 0.02 31.51 -1.38
C PRO A 112 -0.61 31.02 -2.70
N GLN A 113 0.18 30.86 -3.76
CA GLN A 113 -0.30 30.44 -5.08
C GLN A 113 -0.40 28.91 -5.25
N GLU A 114 0.21 28.10 -4.36
CA GLU A 114 0.26 26.63 -4.50
C GLU A 114 -0.81 25.84 -3.70
N MET A 115 -1.67 26.51 -2.93
CA MET A 115 -2.60 25.83 -2.01
C MET A 115 -3.95 25.38 -2.62
N ASN A 116 -4.22 25.71 -3.88
CA ASN A 116 -5.49 25.42 -4.56
C ASN A 116 -5.29 24.55 -5.82
N LEU A 117 -4.42 23.54 -5.71
CA LEU A 117 -4.49 22.41 -6.63
C LEU A 117 -4.67 21.18 -5.75
N ASP A 118 -5.88 20.63 -5.74
CA ASP A 118 -6.12 19.25 -5.31
C ASP A 118 -5.19 18.37 -6.16
N LYS A 119 -3.99 18.09 -5.66
CA LYS A 119 -3.01 17.25 -6.34
C LYS A 119 -3.62 15.86 -6.40
N VAL A 120 -4.09 15.49 -7.59
CA VAL A 120 -4.68 14.19 -7.86
C VAL A 120 -3.60 13.15 -7.57
N THR A 121 -3.86 12.26 -6.62
CA THR A 121 -2.97 11.12 -6.31
C THR A 121 -3.52 9.86 -6.96
N LEU A 122 -2.71 9.18 -7.77
CA LEU A 122 -3.04 7.94 -8.45
C LEU A 122 -2.68 6.71 -7.63
N LEU A 123 -1.65 6.82 -6.81
CA LEU A 123 -1.19 5.76 -5.92
C LEU A 123 -1.81 5.93 -4.53
N ASP A 124 -1.97 4.82 -3.81
CA ASP A 124 -2.35 4.92 -2.40
C ASP A 124 -1.23 5.55 -1.56
N SER A 125 -1.60 6.09 -0.40
CA SER A 125 -0.68 6.84 0.47
C SER A 125 0.56 6.03 0.88
N LYS A 126 0.45 4.71 1.07
CA LYS A 126 1.58 3.87 1.47
C LYS A 126 2.54 3.68 0.30
N ARG A 127 2.01 3.40 -0.89
CA ARG A 127 2.82 3.29 -2.11
C ARG A 127 3.53 4.58 -2.46
N SER A 128 2.79 5.69 -2.52
CA SER A 128 3.35 7.01 -2.83
C SER A 128 4.47 7.38 -1.84
N MET A 129 4.30 7.07 -0.55
CA MET A 129 5.34 7.25 0.46
C MET A 129 6.58 6.38 0.21
N ASN A 130 6.40 5.08 -0.04
CA ASN A 130 7.52 4.15 -0.28
C ASN A 130 8.36 4.55 -1.51
N ILE A 131 7.68 4.91 -2.61
CA ILE A 131 8.35 5.39 -3.83
C ILE A 131 9.04 6.72 -3.57
N GLY A 132 8.40 7.65 -2.87
CA GLY A 132 9.02 8.92 -2.50
C GLY A 132 10.26 8.75 -1.62
N ILE A 133 10.26 7.79 -0.69
CA ILE A 133 11.44 7.44 0.12
C ILE A 133 12.55 6.88 -0.78
N PHE A 134 12.22 5.96 -1.68
CA PHE A 134 13.18 5.36 -2.60
C PHE A 134 13.86 6.41 -3.50
N LEU A 135 13.09 7.31 -4.12
CA LEU A 135 13.61 8.38 -4.96
C LEU A 135 14.56 9.31 -4.19
N ARG A 136 14.21 9.66 -2.94
CA ARG A 136 15.08 10.46 -2.07
C ARG A 136 16.39 9.75 -1.71
N GLN A 137 16.35 8.43 -1.52
CA GLN A 137 17.54 7.64 -1.23
C GLN A 137 18.46 7.53 -2.44
N LEU A 138 17.90 7.44 -3.65
CA LEU A 138 18.69 7.43 -4.89
C LEU A 138 19.39 8.77 -5.16
N LYS A 139 18.88 9.89 -4.64
CA LYS A 139 19.42 11.25 -4.85
C LYS A 139 19.56 11.63 -6.34
N ILE A 140 18.72 11.04 -7.19
CA ILE A 140 18.67 11.26 -8.64
C ILE A 140 17.28 11.75 -8.99
N ALA A 141 17.18 12.62 -10.00
CA ALA A 141 15.88 13.10 -10.47
C ALA A 141 15.06 11.94 -11.04
N ALA A 142 13.78 11.86 -10.69
CA ALA A 142 12.89 10.81 -11.19
C ALA A 142 12.89 10.71 -12.74
N SER A 143 12.98 11.84 -13.44
CA SER A 143 13.09 11.90 -14.90
C SER A 143 14.38 11.30 -15.45
N GLU A 144 15.50 11.48 -14.76
CA GLU A 144 16.80 10.92 -15.13
C GLU A 144 16.76 9.39 -15.01
N LEU A 145 16.20 8.87 -13.91
CA LEU A 145 16.01 7.42 -13.74
C LEU A 145 15.10 6.82 -14.83
N VAL A 146 14.01 7.48 -15.18
CA VAL A 146 13.11 7.05 -16.27
C VAL A 146 13.89 6.97 -17.59
N GLU A 147 14.67 7.99 -17.94
CA GLU A 147 15.46 7.99 -19.16
C GLU A 147 16.58 6.92 -19.13
N ASP A 148 17.18 6.66 -17.98
CA ASP A 148 18.19 5.61 -17.82
C ASP A 148 17.58 4.22 -18.01
N VAL A 149 16.40 3.97 -17.44
CA VAL A 149 15.64 2.72 -17.67
C VAL A 149 15.26 2.58 -19.15
N LYS A 150 14.87 3.67 -19.80
CA LYS A 150 14.55 3.68 -21.24
C LYS A 150 15.77 3.33 -22.09
N ARG A 151 16.97 3.80 -21.71
CA ARG A 151 18.24 3.45 -22.39
C ARG A 151 18.81 2.09 -21.96
N GLY A 152 18.34 1.52 -20.86
CA GLY A 152 18.90 0.30 -20.28
C GLY A 152 20.26 0.52 -19.62
N ASP A 153 20.48 1.71 -19.06
CA ASP A 153 21.75 2.14 -18.44
C ASP A 153 21.67 2.04 -16.90
N GLY A 154 22.22 0.94 -16.36
CA GLY A 154 22.12 0.59 -14.94
C GLY A 154 23.36 0.90 -14.09
N GLU A 155 24.46 1.34 -14.70
CA GLU A 155 25.78 1.40 -14.06
C GLU A 155 25.83 2.33 -12.84
N ARG A 156 25.00 3.38 -12.83
CA ARG A 156 24.99 4.38 -11.76
C ARG A 156 24.24 3.94 -10.51
N TYR A 157 23.44 2.87 -10.59
CA TYR A 157 22.53 2.44 -9.53
C TYR A 157 23.03 1.20 -8.79
N GLY A 158 23.65 0.28 -9.53
CA GLY A 158 23.99 -1.06 -9.05
C GLY A 158 22.77 -2.00 -8.96
N ALA A 159 23.05 -3.31 -8.89
CA ALA A 159 22.02 -4.35 -8.88
C ALA A 159 21.02 -4.21 -7.72
N GLU A 160 21.51 -3.92 -6.51
CA GLU A 160 20.68 -3.84 -5.30
C GLU A 160 19.57 -2.79 -5.41
N LYS A 161 19.90 -1.60 -5.94
CA LYS A 161 18.92 -0.51 -6.09
C LYS A 161 17.92 -0.77 -7.20
N LEU A 162 18.34 -1.43 -8.28
CA LEU A 162 17.43 -1.86 -9.33
C LEU A 162 16.47 -2.96 -8.83
N VAL A 163 16.95 -3.88 -8.00
CA VAL A 163 16.10 -4.88 -7.34
C VAL A 163 15.11 -4.23 -6.36
N GLU A 164 15.52 -3.21 -5.61
CA GLU A 164 14.62 -2.42 -4.77
C GLU A 164 13.55 -1.70 -5.61
N LEU A 165 13.91 -1.13 -6.76
CA LEU A 165 12.95 -0.52 -7.69
C LEU A 165 11.95 -1.56 -8.20
N CYS A 166 12.39 -2.78 -8.53
CA CYS A 166 11.51 -3.86 -8.97
C CYS A 166 10.43 -4.21 -7.94
N LYS A 167 10.71 -4.05 -6.64
CA LYS A 167 9.73 -4.28 -5.56
C LYS A 167 8.67 -3.17 -5.44
N LEU A 168 8.93 -2.01 -6.03
CA LEU A 168 8.05 -0.83 -5.99
C LEU A 168 7.21 -0.67 -7.27
N LEU A 169 7.37 -1.58 -8.23
CA LEU A 169 6.62 -1.52 -9.48
C LEU A 169 5.12 -1.65 -9.24
N PRO A 170 4.30 -1.02 -10.09
CA PRO A 170 2.84 -1.22 -10.06
C PRO A 170 2.49 -2.66 -10.42
N ASP A 171 1.32 -3.13 -9.99
CA ASP A 171 0.70 -4.33 -10.55
C ASP A 171 0.04 -4.04 -11.92
N LYS A 172 -0.45 -5.09 -12.61
CA LYS A 172 -1.01 -4.94 -13.96
C LYS A 172 -2.27 -4.07 -13.97
N GLU A 173 -3.05 -4.16 -12.90
CA GLU A 173 -4.26 -3.37 -12.70
C GLU A 173 -3.94 -1.90 -12.46
N GLU A 174 -2.91 -1.60 -11.67
CA GLU A 174 -2.34 -0.26 -11.43
C GLU A 174 -1.79 0.32 -12.72
N GLU A 175 -1.02 -0.44 -13.49
CA GLU A 175 -0.49 -0.03 -14.80
C GLU A 175 -1.60 0.41 -15.74
N ALA A 176 -2.66 -0.40 -15.87
CA ALA A 176 -3.79 -0.07 -16.72
C ALA A 176 -4.48 1.23 -16.27
N ARG A 177 -4.61 1.46 -14.96
CA ARG A 177 -5.18 2.72 -14.44
C ARG A 177 -4.27 3.92 -14.72
N LEU A 178 -2.97 3.76 -14.55
CA LEU A 178 -1.97 4.80 -14.79
C LEU A 178 -1.92 5.18 -16.27
N GLN A 179 -1.88 4.21 -17.19
CA GLN A 179 -1.86 4.45 -18.63
C GLN A 179 -3.10 5.17 -19.15
N ASN A 180 -4.25 4.94 -18.51
CA ASN A 180 -5.52 5.57 -18.88
C ASN A 180 -5.80 6.87 -18.10
N PHE A 181 -4.83 7.42 -17.37
CA PHE A 181 -5.03 8.65 -16.60
C PHE A 181 -5.31 9.84 -17.54
N PRO A 182 -6.51 10.46 -17.49
CA PRO A 182 -6.88 11.55 -18.40
C PRO A 182 -6.51 12.95 -17.86
N GLY A 183 -5.98 13.04 -16.64
CA GLY A 183 -5.69 14.30 -15.98
C GLY A 183 -4.34 14.90 -16.35
N ASP A 184 -4.07 16.09 -15.82
CA ASP A 184 -2.80 16.78 -16.04
C ASP A 184 -1.66 16.12 -15.24
N ARG A 185 -0.61 15.72 -15.96
CA ARG A 185 0.60 15.13 -15.40
C ARG A 185 1.39 16.10 -14.53
N SER A 186 1.32 17.40 -14.84
CA SER A 186 2.05 18.43 -14.09
C SER A 186 1.50 18.64 -12.67
N ALA A 187 0.24 18.24 -12.45
CA ALA A 187 -0.44 18.31 -11.16
C ALA A 187 -0.16 17.08 -10.26
N LEU A 188 0.46 16.02 -10.79
CA LEU A 188 0.76 14.80 -10.05
C LEU A 188 1.91 15.02 -9.06
N PRO A 189 1.87 14.39 -7.88
CA PRO A 189 3.02 14.36 -7.00
C PRO A 189 4.16 13.54 -7.64
N GLU A 190 5.39 13.85 -7.27
CA GLU A 190 6.61 13.24 -7.84
C GLU A 190 6.59 11.69 -7.88
N PRO A 191 6.15 10.96 -6.83
CA PRO A 191 6.08 9.49 -6.88
C PRO A 191 5.11 8.97 -7.95
N ASP A 192 3.98 9.63 -8.13
CA ASP A 192 2.92 9.22 -9.05
C ASP A 192 3.33 9.55 -10.48
N LEU A 193 3.94 10.71 -10.69
CA LEU A 193 4.54 11.10 -11.96
C LEU A 193 5.65 10.12 -12.37
N PHE A 194 6.54 9.74 -11.44
CA PHE A 194 7.60 8.79 -11.69
C PHE A 194 7.06 7.44 -12.19
N ILE A 195 6.11 6.85 -11.45
CA ILE A 195 5.54 5.56 -11.84
C ILE A 195 4.77 5.66 -13.16
N LEU A 196 4.03 6.75 -13.38
CA LEU A 196 3.34 6.98 -14.65
C LEU A 196 4.33 6.95 -15.84
N LEU A 197 5.41 7.72 -15.74
CA LEU A 197 6.45 7.78 -16.78
C LEU A 197 7.16 6.43 -16.96
N LEU A 198 7.36 5.68 -15.89
CA LEU A 198 7.98 4.35 -15.94
C LEU A 198 7.11 3.34 -16.71
N VAL A 199 5.79 3.36 -16.49
CA VAL A 199 4.83 2.47 -17.14
C VAL A 199 4.65 2.78 -18.63
N GLU A 200 4.94 4.02 -19.06
CA GLU A 200 4.95 4.41 -20.46
C GLU A 200 6.12 3.84 -21.24
N ILE A 201 7.20 3.42 -20.56
CA ILE A 201 8.34 2.79 -21.22
C ILE A 201 7.94 1.39 -21.68
N PRO A 202 8.05 1.10 -23.00
CA PRO A 202 7.78 -0.23 -23.52
C PRO A 202 8.69 -1.27 -22.85
N SER A 203 8.07 -2.30 -22.30
CA SER A 203 8.76 -3.43 -21.65
C SER A 203 9.70 -3.00 -20.52
N PHE A 204 9.34 -1.98 -19.73
CA PHE A 204 10.18 -1.46 -18.64
C PHE A 204 10.66 -2.53 -17.65
N ARG A 205 9.83 -3.54 -17.35
CA ARG A 205 10.23 -4.69 -16.50
C ARG A 205 11.41 -5.46 -17.08
N MET A 206 11.32 -5.85 -18.35
CA MET A 206 12.39 -6.55 -19.05
C MET A 206 13.67 -5.70 -19.10
N ARG A 207 13.53 -4.38 -19.28
CA ARG A 207 14.68 -3.47 -19.26
C ARG A 207 15.36 -3.48 -17.88
N LEU A 208 14.58 -3.41 -16.80
CA LEU A 208 15.10 -3.51 -15.44
C LEU A 208 15.77 -4.86 -15.18
N ASP A 209 15.16 -5.98 -15.61
CA ASP A 209 15.74 -7.32 -15.47
C ASP A 209 17.09 -7.43 -16.19
N VAL A 210 17.18 -6.89 -17.42
CA VAL A 210 18.44 -6.85 -18.18
C VAL A 210 19.47 -5.94 -17.52
N MET A 211 19.07 -4.79 -16.98
CA MET A 211 19.97 -3.88 -16.27
C MET A 211 20.56 -4.56 -15.02
N ILE A 212 19.73 -5.27 -14.24
CA ILE A 212 20.18 -6.06 -13.09
C ILE A 212 21.16 -7.15 -13.54
N LEU A 213 20.77 -7.93 -14.57
CA LEU A 213 21.61 -9.01 -15.09
C LEU A 213 22.99 -8.49 -15.52
N ARG A 214 23.05 -7.35 -16.22
CA ARG A 214 24.33 -6.75 -16.63
C ARG A 214 25.23 -6.41 -15.44
N GLN A 215 24.66 -5.91 -14.36
CA GLN A 215 25.40 -5.58 -13.14
C GLN A 215 25.89 -6.84 -12.39
N GLU A 216 25.11 -7.92 -12.42
CA GLU A 216 25.44 -9.16 -11.72
C GLU A 216 26.31 -10.12 -12.54
N PHE A 217 26.38 -9.94 -13.86
CA PHE A 217 27.02 -10.88 -14.78
C PHE A 217 28.52 -11.04 -14.50
N ASP A 218 29.29 -9.95 -14.51
CA ASP A 218 30.74 -10.02 -14.33
C ASP A 218 31.15 -10.57 -12.95
N PRO A 219 30.53 -10.13 -11.82
CA PRO A 219 30.75 -10.76 -10.51
C PRO A 219 30.42 -12.26 -10.50
N ALA A 220 29.30 -12.66 -11.09
CA ALA A 220 28.86 -14.06 -11.12
C ALA A 220 29.83 -14.93 -11.93
N VAL A 221 30.23 -14.48 -13.13
CA VAL A 221 31.18 -15.19 -13.99
C VAL A 221 32.55 -15.29 -13.31
N THR A 222 33.02 -14.22 -12.68
CA THR A 222 34.31 -14.20 -11.97
C THR A 222 34.31 -15.19 -10.80
N SER A 223 33.23 -15.20 -10.00
CA SER A 223 33.04 -16.15 -8.91
C SER A 223 33.05 -17.60 -9.41
N LEU A 224 32.28 -17.89 -10.46
CA LEU A 224 32.19 -19.22 -11.06
C LEU A 224 33.54 -19.69 -11.62
N CYS A 225 34.25 -18.83 -12.36
CA CYS A 225 35.57 -19.12 -12.89
C CYS A 225 36.59 -19.41 -11.78
N THR A 226 36.49 -18.70 -10.66
CA THR A 226 37.36 -18.90 -9.50
C THR A 226 37.09 -20.25 -8.84
N ALA A 227 35.82 -20.57 -8.58
CA ALA A 227 35.43 -21.87 -8.04
C ALA A 227 35.87 -23.03 -8.95
N ALA A 228 35.67 -22.90 -10.26
CA ALA A 228 36.09 -23.91 -11.24
C ALA A 228 37.61 -24.11 -11.27
N ARG A 229 38.40 -23.04 -11.10
CA ARG A 229 39.86 -23.12 -10.99
C ARG A 229 40.29 -23.86 -9.73
N CYS A 230 39.72 -23.53 -8.57
CA CYS A 230 40.04 -24.20 -7.31
C CYS A 230 39.76 -25.70 -7.38
N LEU A 231 38.62 -26.11 -7.96
CA LEU A 231 38.29 -27.52 -8.14
C LEU A 231 39.27 -28.24 -9.06
N ARG A 232 39.71 -27.58 -10.14
CA ARG A 232 40.68 -28.15 -11.08
C ARG A 232 42.05 -28.34 -10.44
N GLU A 233 42.49 -27.40 -9.60
CA GLU A 233 43.77 -27.48 -8.90
C GLU A 233 43.75 -28.57 -7.82
N ALA A 234 42.66 -28.70 -7.07
CA ALA A 234 42.51 -29.75 -6.05
C ALA A 234 42.41 -31.18 -6.63
N ALA A 235 42.04 -31.31 -7.89
CA ALA A 235 41.94 -32.60 -8.58
C ALA A 235 43.27 -33.07 -9.23
N ARG A 236 44.32 -32.23 -9.20
CA ARG A 236 45.68 -32.59 -9.63
C ARG A 236 46.47 -33.16 -8.48
#